data_AF-A0A5K0YTJ9-F1
#
_entry.id   AF-A0A5K0YTJ9-F1
#
_cell.length_a   1.000
_cell.length_b   1.000
_cell.length_c   1.000
_cell.angle_alpha   90.00
_cell.angle_beta   90.00
_cell.angle_gamma   90.00
#
_symmetry.space_group_name_H-M   'P 1'
#
loop_
_entity.id
_entity.type
_entity.pdbx_description
1 polymer ?
#
loop_
_entity_poly.entity_id
_entity_poly.type
_entity_poly.pdbx_seq_one_letter_code
_entity_poly.pdbx_strand_id
1 'polypeptide(L)'
;NRDEEAASTLRKIYPPSEAENEIAALQKSVQAEREDEGAVGKISIFKLLKTKIVRRGLTAGIGVQVAQQFVGINSVMYYSPTIVQLAGFASNKTALALSLITSGLNAVGTIISMFFVDRTGRKKLMIISLVGMILTLISLTIIFHESSTHSPAIGVSQTAHFGNFTCPNYKAMPAAKWNCISCLKASADCGFCADSSNK
;
A
#
# COMPACT_ATOMS: atom_id res chain seq x y z
N ASN A 1 19.82 39.48 -15.12
CA ASN A 1 20.65 38.68 -14.20
C ASN A 1 20.10 37.34 -13.75
N ARG A 2 18.79 37.07 -13.74
CA ARG A 2 18.28 35.77 -13.24
C ARG A 2 18.71 34.55 -14.06
N ASP A 3 19.03 34.74 -15.33
CA ASP A 3 19.48 33.65 -16.21
C ASP A 3 20.91 33.20 -15.89
N GLU A 4 21.79 34.13 -15.49
CA GLU A 4 23.16 33.79 -15.04
C GLU A 4 23.14 33.05 -13.70
N GLU A 5 22.26 33.43 -12.78
CA GLU A 5 22.07 32.72 -11.50
C GLU A 5 21.57 31.29 -11.72
N ALA A 6 20.60 31.10 -12.63
CA ALA A 6 20.09 29.79 -13.02
C ALA A 6 21.20 28.92 -13.63
N ALA A 7 21.96 29.46 -14.58
CA ALA A 7 23.10 28.78 -15.19
C ALA A 7 24.17 28.39 -14.16
N SER A 8 24.48 29.28 -13.21
CA SER A 8 25.45 28.99 -12.14
C SER A 8 25.02 27.83 -11.23
N THR A 9 23.71 27.66 -11.03
CA THR A 9 23.16 26.58 -10.20
C THR A 9 23.16 25.25 -10.96
N LEU A 10 22.78 25.27 -12.25
CA LEU A 10 22.82 24.09 -13.13
C LEU A 10 24.24 23.52 -13.24
N ARG A 11 25.27 24.37 -13.33
CA ARG A 11 26.68 23.96 -13.35
C ARG A 11 27.18 23.33 -12.06
N LYS A 12 26.46 23.45 -10.93
CA LYS A 12 26.78 22.75 -9.68
C LYS A 12 26.23 21.32 -9.63
N ILE A 13 25.20 21.04 -10.43
CA ILE A 13 24.45 19.77 -10.42
C ILE A 13 24.94 18.87 -11.56
N TYR A 14 25.26 19.45 -12.72
CA TYR A 14 25.65 18.72 -13.92
C TYR A 14 27.15 18.86 -14.25
N PRO A 15 27.74 17.86 -14.93
CA PRO A 15 29.06 18.00 -15.52
C PRO A 15 29.12 19.17 -16.53
N PRO A 16 30.28 19.82 -16.73
CA PRO A 16 30.40 21.02 -17.57
C PRO A 16 29.90 20.84 -19.01
N SER A 17 30.05 19.64 -19.58
CA SER A 17 29.63 19.30 -20.94
C SER A 17 28.11 19.13 -21.10
N GLU A 18 27.40 18.76 -20.03
CA GLU A 18 25.95 18.55 -20.04
C GLU A 18 25.20 19.80 -19.58
N ALA A 19 25.79 20.58 -18.67
CA ALA A 19 25.18 21.78 -18.12
C ALA A 19 24.80 22.80 -19.22
N GLU A 20 25.68 23.04 -20.19
CA GLU A 20 25.40 24.00 -21.28
C GLU A 20 24.27 23.50 -22.21
N ASN A 21 24.20 22.18 -22.46
CA ASN A 21 23.13 21.59 -23.25
C ASN A 21 21.78 21.71 -22.54
N GLU A 22 21.73 21.47 -21.24
CA GLU A 22 20.51 21.63 -20.43
C GLU A 22 20.08 23.10 -20.32
N ILE A 23 21.03 24.02 -20.14
CA ILE A 23 20.74 25.47 -20.13
C ILE A 23 20.10 25.88 -21.47
N ALA A 24 20.67 25.44 -22.60
CA ALA A 24 20.14 25.74 -23.92
C ALA A 24 18.75 25.10 -24.14
N ALA A 25 18.54 23.86 -23.68
CA ALA A 25 17.26 23.17 -23.76
C ALA A 25 16.16 23.89 -22.96
N LEU A 26 16.48 24.33 -21.74
CA LEU A 26 15.57 25.08 -20.87
C LEU A 26 15.24 26.46 -21.45
N GLN A 27 16.22 27.18 -21.99
CA GLN A 27 15.96 28.46 -22.67
C GLN A 27 15.02 28.27 -23.87
N LYS A 28 15.22 27.20 -24.64
CA LYS A 28 14.36 26.86 -25.78
C LYS A 28 12.94 26.49 -25.34
N SER A 29 12.76 25.74 -24.25
CA SER A 29 11.43 25.40 -23.75
C SER A 29 10.69 26.62 -23.21
N VAL A 30 11.38 27.52 -22.50
CA VAL A 30 10.78 28.77 -21.98
C VAL A 30 10.37 29.69 -23.13
N GLN A 31 11.19 29.81 -24.17
CA GLN A 31 10.86 30.62 -25.34
C GLN A 31 9.63 30.06 -26.07
N ALA A 32 9.57 28.72 -26.25
CA ALA A 32 8.40 28.06 -26.83
C ALA A 32 7.14 28.25 -25.96
N GLU A 33 7.25 28.17 -24.64
CA GLU A 33 6.13 28.45 -23.72
C GLU A 33 5.66 29.91 -23.83
N ARG A 34 6.57 30.88 -23.92
CA ARG A 34 6.21 32.30 -24.07
C ARG A 34 5.50 32.61 -25.39
N GLU A 35 5.91 31.94 -26.47
CA GLU A 35 5.25 32.04 -27.77
C GLU A 35 3.85 31.42 -27.74
N ASP A 36 3.69 30.28 -27.07
CA ASP A 36 2.38 29.66 -26.84
C ASP A 36 1.49 30.45 -25.86
N GLU A 37 2.06 31.08 -24.83
CA GLU A 37 1.35 31.96 -23.89
C GLU A 37 0.80 33.23 -24.58
N GLY A 38 1.51 33.73 -25.60
CA GLY A 38 1.04 34.83 -26.45
C GLY A 38 -0.19 34.46 -27.30
N ALA A 39 -0.35 33.19 -27.65
CA ALA A 39 -1.50 32.66 -28.40
C ALA A 39 -2.60 32.04 -27.50
N VAL A 40 -2.25 31.64 -26.28
CA VAL A 40 -3.09 30.90 -25.35
C VAL A 40 -3.03 31.56 -23.97
N GLY A 41 -3.81 32.63 -23.78
CA GLY A 41 -3.99 33.24 -22.47
C GLY A 41 -4.35 32.19 -21.40
N LYS A 42 -3.78 32.34 -20.19
CA LYS A 42 -3.91 31.47 -18.99
C LYS A 42 -4.50 30.10 -19.31
N ILE A 43 -3.63 29.11 -19.53
CA ILE A 43 -4.02 27.72 -19.76
C ILE A 43 -5.02 27.27 -18.69
N SER A 44 -6.30 27.25 -19.06
CA SER A 44 -7.37 26.81 -18.18
C SER A 44 -7.28 25.29 -18.04
N ILE A 45 -7.24 24.79 -16.80
CA ILE A 45 -7.28 23.35 -16.49
C ILE A 45 -8.43 22.64 -17.22
N PHE A 46 -9.56 23.33 -17.40
CA PHE A 46 -10.70 22.82 -18.18
C PHE A 46 -10.39 22.63 -19.67
N LYS A 47 -9.53 23.46 -20.26
CA LYS A 47 -9.10 23.35 -21.67
C LYS A 47 -8.13 22.17 -21.83
N LEU A 48 -7.22 21.96 -20.86
CA LEU A 48 -6.33 20.80 -20.84
C LEU A 48 -7.10 19.48 -20.66
N LEU A 49 -8.12 19.45 -19.81
CA LEU A 49 -8.98 18.27 -19.60
C LEU A 49 -9.77 17.87 -20.84
N LYS A 50 -10.04 18.79 -21.77
CA LYS A 50 -10.68 18.51 -23.05
C LYS A 50 -9.74 17.82 -24.05
N THR A 51 -8.42 17.92 -23.85
CA THR A 51 -7.43 17.29 -24.73
C THR A 51 -7.44 15.77 -24.53
N LYS A 52 -7.63 15.02 -25.61
CA LYS A 52 -7.76 13.55 -25.59
C LYS A 52 -6.57 12.84 -24.95
N ILE A 53 -5.36 13.38 -25.16
CA ILE A 53 -4.11 12.84 -24.62
C ILE A 53 -4.07 13.01 -23.09
N VAL A 54 -4.32 14.24 -22.61
CA VAL A 54 -4.36 14.56 -21.17
C VAL A 54 -5.41 13.73 -20.47
N ARG A 55 -6.62 13.61 -21.03
CA ARG A 55 -7.70 12.81 -20.44
C ARG A 55 -7.33 11.33 -20.33
N ARG A 56 -6.67 10.75 -21.34
CA ARG A 56 -6.19 9.36 -21.29
C ARG A 56 -5.09 9.17 -20.24
N GLY A 57 -4.14 10.09 -20.17
CA GLY A 57 -3.10 10.06 -19.13
C GLY A 57 -3.68 10.20 -17.72
N LEU A 58 -4.60 11.15 -17.54
CA LEU A 58 -5.26 11.41 -16.26
C LEU A 58 -6.12 10.24 -15.80
N THR A 59 -6.94 9.65 -16.69
CA THR A 59 -7.75 8.48 -16.35
C THR A 59 -6.90 7.27 -15.97
N ALA A 60 -5.79 7.04 -16.69
CA ALA A 60 -4.84 5.99 -16.32
C ALA A 60 -4.17 6.28 -14.96
N GLY A 61 -3.71 7.51 -14.72
CA GLY A 61 -3.08 7.91 -13.47
C GLY A 61 -4.01 7.79 -12.26
N ILE A 62 -5.24 8.30 -12.39
CA ILE A 62 -6.27 8.17 -11.35
C ILE A 62 -6.61 6.70 -11.11
N GLY A 63 -6.80 5.91 -12.18
CA GLY A 63 -7.10 4.48 -12.06
C GLY A 63 -6.02 3.72 -11.30
N VAL A 64 -4.74 4.02 -11.56
CA VAL A 64 -3.61 3.43 -10.84
C VAL A 64 -3.61 3.87 -9.38
N GLN A 65 -3.83 5.16 -9.08
CA GLN A 65 -3.84 5.66 -7.71
C GLN A 65 -4.98 5.07 -6.88
N VAL A 66 -6.14 4.90 -7.49
CA VAL A 66 -7.31 4.26 -6.87
C VAL A 66 -7.01 2.77 -6.61
N ALA A 67 -6.45 2.07 -7.60
CA ALA A 67 -6.05 0.67 -7.44
C ALA A 67 -5.02 0.48 -6.31
N GLN A 68 -4.05 1.40 -6.18
CA GLN A 68 -3.09 1.38 -5.07
C GLN A 68 -3.76 1.50 -3.70
N GLN A 69 -4.81 2.31 -3.56
CA GLN A 69 -5.51 2.44 -2.28
C GLN A 69 -6.36 1.20 -1.95
N PHE A 70 -6.97 0.57 -2.96
CA PHE A 70 -7.74 -0.67 -2.75
C PHE A 70 -6.91 -1.84 -2.23
N VAL A 71 -5.60 -1.84 -2.47
CA VAL A 71 -4.68 -2.84 -1.90
C VAL A 71 -4.56 -2.70 -0.38
N GLY A 72 -4.87 -1.52 0.18
CA GLY A 72 -4.93 -1.31 1.63
C GLY A 72 -3.59 -1.35 2.34
N ILE A 73 -2.48 -1.14 1.62
CA ILE A 73 -1.12 -1.21 2.19
C ILE A 73 -0.93 -0.24 3.36
N ASN A 74 -1.55 0.94 3.29
CA ASN A 74 -1.52 1.92 4.38
C ASN A 74 -2.14 1.33 5.65
N SER A 75 -3.31 0.69 5.56
CA SER A 75 -3.95 0.02 6.69
C SER A 75 -3.09 -1.12 7.25
N VAL A 76 -2.47 -1.93 6.39
CA VAL A 76 -1.55 -3.00 6.83
C VAL A 76 -0.37 -2.41 7.58
N MET A 77 0.21 -1.31 7.11
CA MET A 77 1.34 -0.66 7.77
C MET A 77 0.96 -0.03 9.11
N TYR A 78 -0.17 0.68 9.18
CA TYR A 78 -0.63 1.33 10.42
C TYR A 78 -1.10 0.33 11.47
N TYR A 79 -1.81 -0.71 11.06
CA TYR A 79 -2.38 -1.71 11.97
C TYR A 79 -1.56 -3.00 12.03
N SER A 80 -0.36 -3.05 11.44
CA SER A 80 0.51 -4.24 11.45
C SER A 80 0.67 -4.86 12.84
N PRO A 81 0.96 -4.06 13.91
CA PRO A 81 1.11 -4.64 15.25
C PRO A 81 -0.17 -5.28 15.75
N THR A 82 -1.31 -4.62 15.49
CA THR A 82 -2.63 -5.12 15.85
C THR A 82 -3.00 -6.36 15.03
N ILE A 83 -2.71 -6.41 13.72
CA ILE A 83 -2.96 -7.57 12.86
C ILE A 83 -2.16 -8.79 13.35
N VAL A 84 -0.91 -8.58 13.74
CA VAL A 84 -0.04 -9.63 14.28
C VAL A 84 -0.52 -10.11 15.66
N GLN A 85 -0.96 -9.19 16.52
CA GLN A 85 -1.64 -9.55 17.78
C GLN A 85 -2.91 -10.34 17.49
N LEU A 86 -3.68 -9.91 16.49
CA LEU A 86 -4.87 -10.59 15.97
C LEU A 86 -4.56 -11.91 15.22
N ALA A 87 -3.30 -12.30 15.09
CA ALA A 87 -2.89 -13.60 14.56
C ALA A 87 -2.47 -14.58 15.69
N GLY A 88 -2.51 -14.16 16.96
CA GLY A 88 -2.21 -15.00 18.13
C GLY A 88 -0.85 -14.77 18.79
N PHE A 89 -0.11 -13.75 18.38
CA PHE A 89 1.14 -13.38 19.04
C PHE A 89 0.86 -12.43 20.21
N ALA A 90 0.75 -12.99 21.42
CA ALA A 90 0.38 -12.26 22.64
C ALA A 90 1.45 -11.28 23.14
N SER A 91 2.74 -11.51 22.83
CA SER A 91 3.82 -10.64 23.31
C SER A 91 3.91 -9.37 22.47
N ASN A 92 3.70 -8.21 23.11
CA ASN A 92 3.87 -6.88 22.51
C ASN A 92 5.24 -6.72 21.83
N LYS A 93 6.30 -7.32 22.40
CA LYS A 93 7.65 -7.28 21.80
C LYS A 93 7.71 -8.04 20.47
N THR A 94 7.05 -9.20 20.37
CA THR A 94 6.99 -9.98 19.13
C THR A 94 6.11 -9.32 18.07
N ALA A 95 5.00 -8.70 18.46
CA ALA A 95 4.14 -7.94 17.55
C ALA A 95 4.84 -6.70 16.96
N LEU A 96 5.58 -5.98 17.80
CA LEU A 96 6.42 -4.86 17.35
C LEU A 96 7.56 -5.32 16.43
N ALA A 97 8.24 -6.41 16.77
CA ALA A 97 9.32 -6.97 15.94
C ALA A 97 8.81 -7.40 14.55
N LEU A 98 7.65 -8.07 14.49
CA LEU A 98 7.04 -8.46 13.22
C LEU A 98 6.58 -7.25 12.40
N SER A 99 6.10 -6.19 13.06
CA SER A 99 5.74 -4.93 12.37
C SER A 99 6.95 -4.21 11.78
N LEU A 100 8.09 -4.24 12.49
CA LEU A 100 9.37 -3.73 12.00
C LEU A 100 9.85 -4.53 10.79
N ILE A 101 9.69 -5.85 10.79
CA ILE A 101 10.02 -6.71 9.65
C ILE A 101 9.17 -6.35 8.44
N THR A 102 7.84 -6.21 8.60
CA THR A 102 6.94 -5.80 7.51
C THR A 102 7.33 -4.45 6.94
N SER A 103 7.68 -3.48 7.80
CA SER A 103 8.11 -2.16 7.37
C SER A 103 9.48 -2.18 6.69
N GLY A 104 10.40 -3.00 7.19
CA GLY A 104 11.71 -3.22 6.58
C GLY A 104 11.60 -3.87 5.21
N LEU A 105 10.74 -4.86 5.03
CA LEU A 105 10.46 -5.48 3.73
C LEU A 105 9.88 -4.47 2.73
N ASN A 106 9.00 -3.57 3.19
CA ASN A 106 8.50 -2.49 2.35
C ASN A 106 9.62 -1.54 1.89
N ALA A 107 10.51 -1.14 2.80
CA ALA A 107 11.65 -0.29 2.49
C ALA A 107 12.63 -0.97 1.51
N VAL A 108 13.01 -2.22 1.78
CA VAL A 108 13.89 -3.01 0.91
C VAL A 108 13.27 -3.21 -0.47
N GLY A 109 11.97 -3.56 -0.52
CA GLY A 109 11.23 -3.69 -1.77
C GLY A 109 11.21 -2.39 -2.57
N THR A 110 11.07 -1.24 -1.90
CA THR A 110 11.13 0.08 -2.54
C THR A 110 12.51 0.35 -3.14
N ILE A 111 13.58 0.06 -2.41
CA ILE A 111 14.96 0.21 -2.89
C ILE A 111 15.20 -0.66 -4.12
N ILE A 112 14.84 -1.94 -4.07
CA ILE A 112 14.96 -2.87 -5.20
C ILE A 112 14.14 -2.35 -6.39
N SER A 113 12.90 -1.90 -6.15
CA SER A 113 12.05 -1.33 -7.19
C SER A 113 12.67 -0.10 -7.84
N MET A 114 13.34 0.76 -7.07
CA MET A 114 14.04 1.94 -7.59
C MET A 114 15.20 1.55 -8.50
N PHE A 115 15.98 0.51 -8.16
CA PHE A 115 17.03 0.01 -9.07
C PHE A 115 16.46 -0.59 -10.35
N PHE A 116 15.31 -1.28 -10.27
CA PHE A 116 14.70 -1.93 -11.44
C PHE A 116 13.92 -0.97 -12.35
N VAL A 117 13.45 0.17 -11.84
CA VAL A 117 12.59 1.10 -12.61
C VAL A 117 13.33 1.70 -13.79
N ASP A 118 14.60 2.06 -13.59
CA ASP A 118 15.43 2.68 -14.62
C ASP A 118 15.88 1.67 -15.67
N ARG A 119 15.99 0.38 -15.31
CA ARG A 119 16.43 -0.68 -16.22
C ARG A 119 15.31 -1.34 -17.03
N THR A 120 14.13 -1.51 -16.43
CA THR A 120 13.02 -2.30 -17.04
C THR A 120 11.98 -1.41 -17.73
N GLY A 121 11.96 -0.12 -17.39
CA GLY A 121 11.00 0.86 -17.88
C GLY A 121 9.71 0.93 -17.04
N ARG A 122 9.26 2.16 -16.79
CA ARG A 122 8.17 2.49 -15.85
C ARG A 122 6.84 1.76 -16.11
N LYS A 123 6.43 1.65 -17.38
CA LYS A 123 5.14 1.02 -17.75
C LYS A 123 5.12 -0.49 -17.50
N LYS A 124 6.20 -1.19 -17.82
CA LYS A 124 6.28 -2.66 -17.65
C LYS A 124 6.28 -3.01 -16.17
N LEU A 125 7.06 -2.29 -15.37
CA LEU A 125 7.12 -2.48 -13.93
C LEU A 125 5.74 -2.30 -13.26
N MET A 126 4.98 -1.28 -13.68
CA MET A 126 3.63 -1.03 -13.17
C MET A 126 2.63 -2.15 -13.49
N ILE A 127 2.69 -2.73 -14.69
CA ILE A 127 1.81 -3.84 -15.08
C ILE A 127 2.18 -5.11 -14.31
N ILE A 128 3.47 -5.40 -14.19
CA ILE A 128 3.96 -6.57 -13.44
C ILE A 128 3.54 -6.47 -11.97
N SER A 129 3.68 -5.30 -11.34
CA SER A 129 3.26 -5.12 -9.95
C SER A 129 1.75 -5.28 -9.77
N LEU A 130 0.95 -4.76 -10.69
CA LEU A 130 -0.50 -4.91 -10.66
C LEU A 130 -0.92 -6.38 -10.74
N VAL A 131 -0.34 -7.14 -11.67
CA VAL A 131 -0.60 -8.59 -11.80
C VAL A 131 -0.15 -9.34 -10.54
N GLY A 132 1.03 -9.01 -10.00
CA GLY A 132 1.51 -9.62 -8.75
C GLY A 132 0.58 -9.37 -7.56
N MET A 133 0.05 -8.16 -7.44
CA MET A 133 -0.92 -7.83 -6.38
C MET A 133 -2.22 -8.61 -6.52
N ILE A 134 -2.76 -8.73 -7.75
CA ILE A 134 -3.97 -9.53 -8.00
C ILE A 134 -3.75 -10.99 -7.58
N LEU A 135 -2.63 -11.60 -7.99
CA LEU A 135 -2.32 -12.98 -7.63
C LEU A 135 -2.17 -13.18 -6.12
N THR A 136 -1.54 -12.22 -5.44
CA THR A 136 -1.34 -12.27 -3.99
C THR A 136 -2.67 -12.14 -3.24
N LEU A 137 -3.56 -11.24 -3.68
CA LEU A 137 -4.89 -11.08 -3.09
C LEU A 137 -5.77 -12.32 -3.27
N ILE A 138 -5.71 -12.94 -4.45
CA ILE A 138 -6.40 -14.22 -4.70
C ILE A 138 -5.85 -15.30 -3.77
N SER A 139 -4.53 -15.41 -3.67
CA SER A 139 -3.86 -16.39 -2.80
C SER A 139 -4.24 -16.19 -1.33
N LEU A 140 -4.25 -14.95 -0.85
CA LEU A 140 -4.67 -14.61 0.50
C LEU A 140 -6.14 -14.98 0.76
N THR A 141 -7.01 -14.73 -0.22
CA THR A 141 -8.43 -15.12 -0.14
C THR A 141 -8.58 -16.63 0.01
N ILE A 142 -7.83 -17.41 -0.78
CA ILE A 142 -7.84 -18.89 -0.69
C ILE A 142 -7.33 -19.34 0.69
N ILE A 143 -6.18 -18.82 1.14
CA ILE A 143 -5.60 -19.17 2.45
C ILE A 143 -6.56 -18.88 3.59
N PHE A 144 -7.24 -17.73 3.56
CA PHE A 144 -8.23 -17.37 4.57
C PHE A 144 -9.48 -18.25 4.49
N HIS A 145 -9.92 -18.60 3.28
CA HIS A 145 -11.03 -19.54 3.11
C HIS A 145 -10.69 -20.91 3.70
N GLU A 146 -9.53 -21.46 3.36
CA GLU A 146 -9.05 -22.74 3.89
C GLU A 146 -8.83 -22.71 5.40
N SER A 147 -8.32 -21.60 5.93
CA SER A 147 -8.17 -21.41 7.37
C SER A 147 -9.52 -21.38 8.07
N SER A 148 -10.56 -20.82 7.43
CA SER A 148 -11.91 -20.77 7.98
C SER A 148 -12.62 -22.12 7.96
N THR A 149 -12.37 -22.97 6.95
CA THR A 149 -12.97 -24.30 6.83
C THR A 149 -12.28 -25.33 7.73
N HIS A 150 -10.96 -25.23 7.91
CA HIS A 150 -10.16 -26.12 8.76
C HIS A 150 -9.92 -25.60 10.18
N SER A 151 -10.52 -24.46 10.55
CA SER A 151 -10.45 -23.96 11.93
C SER A 151 -11.06 -25.00 12.89
N PRO A 152 -10.32 -25.51 13.89
CA PRO A 152 -10.83 -26.49 14.82
C PRO A 152 -12.05 -25.93 15.57
N ALA A 153 -13.09 -26.76 15.71
CA ALA A 153 -14.26 -26.40 16.50
C ALA A 153 -13.82 -26.09 17.95
N ILE A 154 -14.33 -24.99 18.51
CA ILE A 154 -13.97 -24.60 19.87
C ILE A 154 -14.61 -25.59 20.84
N GLY A 155 -13.80 -26.53 21.34
CA GLY A 155 -14.21 -27.54 22.30
C GLY A 155 -14.33 -26.96 23.70
N VAL A 156 -15.47 -27.22 24.36
CA VAL A 156 -15.80 -26.73 25.70
C VAL A 156 -14.73 -27.10 26.76
N SER A 157 -14.04 -28.24 26.58
CA SER A 157 -12.98 -28.70 27.48
C SER A 157 -11.66 -27.96 27.29
N GLN A 158 -11.34 -27.52 26.06
CA GLN A 158 -10.15 -26.72 25.77
C GLN A 158 -10.34 -25.26 26.21
N THR A 159 -11.56 -24.73 26.15
CA THR A 159 -11.91 -23.41 26.66
C THR A 159 -12.17 -23.36 28.16
N ALA A 160 -12.42 -24.49 28.82
CA ALA A 160 -12.58 -24.55 30.28
C ALA A 160 -11.32 -24.09 31.05
N HIS A 161 -10.14 -24.18 30.42
CA HIS A 161 -8.88 -23.72 31.00
C HIS A 161 -8.71 -22.19 30.93
N PHE A 162 -9.46 -21.50 30.08
CA PHE A 162 -9.48 -20.05 29.95
C PHE A 162 -10.75 -19.51 30.63
N GLY A 163 -10.66 -19.06 31.89
CA GLY A 163 -11.84 -18.65 32.66
C GLY A 163 -12.67 -17.57 31.96
N ASN A 164 -14.01 -17.71 31.91
CA ASN A 164 -15.04 -16.73 31.47
C ASN A 164 -14.75 -15.77 30.28
N PHE A 165 -13.76 -16.06 29.42
CA PHE A 165 -13.47 -15.26 28.21
C PHE A 165 -14.04 -15.88 26.92
N THR A 166 -14.75 -17.00 27.01
CA THR A 166 -15.54 -17.50 25.87
C THR A 166 -16.66 -16.53 25.53
N CYS A 167 -16.81 -16.23 24.23
CA CYS A 167 -18.00 -15.61 23.61
C CYS A 167 -19.27 -15.94 24.43
N PRO A 168 -19.87 -14.99 25.17
CA PRO A 168 -21.04 -15.26 26.02
C PRO A 168 -22.20 -15.90 25.25
N ASN A 169 -22.30 -15.57 23.95
CA ASN A 169 -23.25 -16.11 22.99
C ASN A 169 -22.99 -17.58 22.60
N TYR A 170 -21.88 -18.19 23.02
CA TYR A 170 -21.59 -19.62 22.79
C TYR A 170 -22.62 -20.53 23.46
N LYS A 171 -23.21 -20.11 24.59
CA LYS A 171 -24.16 -20.93 25.35
C LYS A 171 -25.49 -21.20 24.62
N ALA A 172 -25.76 -20.56 23.47
CA ALA A 172 -27.06 -20.57 22.80
C ALA A 172 -27.14 -21.46 21.54
N MET A 173 -26.06 -22.13 21.10
CA MET A 173 -26.06 -22.88 19.82
C MET A 173 -25.26 -24.20 19.86
N PRO A 174 -25.56 -25.19 18.98
CA PRO A 174 -24.83 -26.45 18.91
C PRO A 174 -23.37 -26.25 18.49
N ALA A 175 -22.43 -26.88 19.21
CA ALA A 175 -20.98 -26.76 19.01
C ALA A 175 -20.49 -27.08 17.57
N ALA A 176 -21.22 -27.90 16.82
CA ALA A 176 -20.87 -28.31 15.46
C ALA A 176 -21.08 -27.22 14.38
N LYS A 177 -21.79 -26.13 14.68
CA LYS A 177 -22.09 -25.04 13.72
C LYS A 177 -21.27 -23.78 13.95
N TRP A 178 -20.32 -23.81 14.88
CA TRP A 178 -19.65 -22.61 15.36
C TRP A 178 -18.20 -22.55 14.89
N ASN A 179 -17.81 -21.41 14.30
CA ASN A 179 -16.46 -21.15 13.79
C ASN A 179 -15.98 -19.77 14.26
N CYS A 180 -14.70 -19.47 14.03
CA CYS A 180 -14.05 -18.22 14.45
C CYS A 180 -14.81 -16.96 13.97
N ILE A 181 -15.32 -16.99 12.72
CA ILE A 181 -16.09 -15.89 12.13
C ILE A 181 -17.41 -15.67 12.87
N SER A 182 -18.10 -16.74 13.28
CA SER A 182 -19.35 -16.66 14.05
C SER A 182 -19.14 -16.06 15.45
N CYS A 183 -18.00 -16.34 16.10
CA CYS A 183 -17.66 -15.70 17.40
C CYS A 183 -17.36 -14.21 17.24
N LEU A 184 -16.51 -13.85 16.27
CA LEU A 184 -16.14 -12.46 16.01
C LEU A 184 -17.35 -11.60 15.63
N LYS A 185 -18.35 -12.17 14.95
CA LYS A 185 -19.61 -11.49 14.63
C LYS A 185 -20.58 -11.38 15.80
N ALA A 186 -20.55 -12.31 16.75
CA ALA A 186 -21.51 -12.36 17.84
C ALA A 186 -21.23 -11.33 18.94
N SER A 187 -19.99 -10.87 19.08
CA SER A 187 -19.61 -9.90 20.10
C SER A 187 -18.27 -9.24 19.76
N ALA A 188 -18.22 -7.91 19.78
CA ALA A 188 -17.01 -7.13 19.50
C ALA A 188 -15.87 -7.40 20.51
N ASP A 189 -16.21 -7.84 21.72
CA ASP A 189 -15.27 -8.14 22.81
C ASP A 189 -14.65 -9.54 22.74
N CYS A 190 -14.99 -10.35 21.73
CA CYS A 190 -14.56 -11.75 21.63
C CYS A 190 -13.37 -11.99 20.70
N GLY A 191 -12.66 -10.93 20.35
CA GLY A 191 -11.37 -11.03 19.70
C GLY A 191 -10.33 -11.54 20.68
N PHE A 192 -10.06 -12.85 20.64
CA PHE A 192 -8.92 -13.60 21.22
C PHE A 192 -9.19 -14.53 22.41
N CYS A 193 -8.83 -15.81 22.21
CA CYS A 193 -8.32 -16.69 23.26
C CYS A 193 -6.86 -16.30 23.52
N ALA A 194 -6.62 -15.22 24.26
CA ALA A 194 -5.30 -14.93 24.81
C ALA A 194 -5.39 -15.05 26.33
N ASP A 195 -4.68 -16.03 26.89
CA ASP A 195 -4.54 -16.19 28.33
C ASP A 195 -3.77 -15.02 28.92
N SER A 196 -4.24 -14.54 30.07
CA SER A 196 -3.60 -13.48 30.85
C SER A 196 -2.20 -13.85 31.35
N SER A 197 -1.85 -15.14 31.32
CA SER A 197 -0.51 -15.67 31.61
C SER A 197 0.54 -15.40 30.52
N ASN A 198 0.10 -14.98 29.32
CA ASN A 198 0.97 -14.77 28.16
C ASN A 198 1.20 -13.27 27.84
N LYS A 199 0.96 -12.39 28.82
CA LYS A 199 1.21 -10.95 28.75
C LYS A 199 2.70 -10.60 28.88
#